data_AF-A0A7S0YD77-F1
#
_entry.id   AF-A0A7S0YD77-F1
#
_cell.length_a   1.000
_cell.length_b   1.000
_cell.length_c   1.000
_cell.angle_alpha   90.00
_cell.angle_beta   90.00
_cell.angle_gamma   90.00
#
_symmetry.space_group_name_H-M   'P 1'
#
loop_
_entity.id
_entity.type
_entity.pdbx_description
1 polymer ?
#
loop_
_entity_poly.entity_id
_entity_poly.type
_entity_poly.pdbx_seq_one_letter_code
_entity_poly.pdbx_strand_id
1 'polypeptide(L)'
;GEGEEEGEGEGQGEKEVKKKGAKTKEEEEEEVEGEVEVAEEKEEEEEEEEEEEEARENLRGSAIFLHASLINHECNPNVARFDDFDSNWIHAFGPGCSGVSPSNDKNASSDPIQLGPASTALSPFPNMTVSFRAMHDLPAGTELTQSYCPLTWELWERQRQCAAVYGFGCTCPRCQTESRMATDQEMDEEEEG
;
A
#
# COMPACT_ATOMS: atom_id res chain seq x y z
N GLY A 1 -46.81 81.06 13.79
CA GLY A 1 -46.30 80.59 15.08
C GLY A 1 -45.07 79.78 14.77
N GLU A 2 -43.86 80.33 14.87
CA GLU A 2 -43.21 80.72 16.15
C GLU A 2 -42.98 79.45 16.99
N GLY A 3 -41.80 79.15 17.51
CA GLY A 3 -40.58 79.94 17.61
C GLY A 3 -39.42 79.04 18.06
N GLU A 4 -38.28 79.71 18.16
CA GLU A 4 -36.95 79.27 18.58
C GLU A 4 -36.94 78.63 19.98
N GLU A 5 -35.95 77.79 20.28
CA GLU A 5 -34.94 78.12 21.29
C GLU A 5 -33.78 77.12 21.28
N GLU A 6 -32.57 77.69 21.30
CA GLU A 6 -31.29 77.04 21.47
C GLU A 6 -31.05 76.67 22.94
N GLY A 7 -30.26 75.63 23.19
CA GLY A 7 -29.84 75.24 24.53
C GLY A 7 -28.56 74.42 24.49
N GLU A 8 -27.47 75.08 24.87
CA GLU A 8 -26.12 74.56 25.02
C GLU A 8 -26.02 73.53 26.16
N GLY A 9 -25.07 72.59 26.07
CA GLY A 9 -24.78 71.64 27.13
C GLY A 9 -23.52 70.81 26.86
N GLU A 10 -22.41 71.28 27.43
CA GLU A 10 -21.10 70.64 27.57
C GLU A 10 -21.23 69.18 28.06
N GLY A 11 -20.50 68.20 27.55
CA GLY A 11 -19.09 67.95 27.86
C GLY A 11 -18.94 66.70 28.74
N GLN A 12 -17.81 65.99 28.58
CA GLN A 12 -17.37 64.75 29.28
C GLN A 12 -17.88 63.46 28.61
N GLY A 13 -17.07 62.54 28.07
CA GLY A 13 -15.64 62.31 28.25
C GLY A 13 -15.42 60.95 28.91
N GLU A 14 -15.63 59.84 28.18
CA GLU A 14 -15.13 58.53 28.58
C GLU A 14 -14.34 57.93 27.41
N LYS A 15 -13.02 58.08 27.48
CA LYS A 15 -12.09 57.35 26.64
C LYS A 15 -11.95 55.95 27.24
N GLU A 16 -12.60 54.98 26.60
CA GLU A 16 -12.41 53.57 26.88
C GLU A 16 -10.98 53.17 26.47
N VAL A 17 -10.09 53.07 27.46
CA VAL A 17 -8.71 52.65 27.29
C VAL A 17 -8.74 51.15 26.97
N LYS A 18 -8.56 50.81 25.69
CA LYS A 18 -8.18 49.46 25.25
C LYS A 18 -6.88 49.07 25.94
N LYS A 19 -6.97 48.27 27.01
CA LYS A 19 -5.84 47.51 27.53
C LYS A 19 -5.46 46.49 26.46
N LYS A 20 -4.39 46.78 25.72
CA LYS A 20 -3.64 45.73 25.01
C LYS A 20 -2.98 44.89 26.10
N GLY A 21 -3.46 43.66 26.29
CA GLY A 21 -2.77 42.68 27.12
C GLY A 21 -1.37 42.48 26.56
N ALA A 22 -0.36 42.67 27.40
CA ALA A 22 0.99 42.20 27.11
C ALA A 22 0.95 40.69 27.31
N LYS A 23 1.16 39.95 26.22
CA LYS A 23 1.26 38.49 26.19
C LYS A 23 2.44 38.07 27.06
N THR A 24 2.30 37.04 27.88
CA THR A 24 3.40 36.60 28.75
C THR A 24 4.45 35.86 27.92
N LYS A 25 5.69 35.83 28.41
CA LYS A 25 6.82 35.17 27.71
C LYS A 25 6.56 33.68 27.46
N GLU A 26 5.79 33.01 28.33
CA GLU A 26 5.37 31.62 28.16
C GLU A 26 4.35 31.47 27.02
N GLU A 27 3.40 32.40 26.89
CA GLU A 27 2.39 32.37 25.82
C GLU A 27 2.98 32.70 24.42
N GLU A 28 4.13 33.39 24.35
CA GLU A 28 4.89 33.58 23.09
C GLU A 28 5.73 32.35 22.73
N GLU A 29 6.27 31.61 23.72
CA GLU A 29 7.06 30.40 23.47
C GLU A 29 6.18 29.23 23.00
N GLU A 30 4.98 29.06 23.59
CA GLU A 30 4.00 28.04 23.19
C GLU A 30 3.41 28.28 21.78
N GLU A 31 3.28 29.56 21.36
CA GLU A 31 2.77 29.91 20.03
C GLU A 31 3.83 29.64 18.93
N VAL A 32 5.13 29.76 19.27
CA VAL A 32 6.22 29.43 18.34
C VAL A 32 6.41 27.91 18.24
N GLU A 33 6.28 27.16 19.34
CA GLU A 33 6.35 25.69 19.30
C GLU A 33 5.22 25.09 18.45
N GLY A 34 3.99 25.59 18.58
CA GLY A 34 2.87 25.16 17.73
C GLY A 34 3.01 25.54 16.25
N GLU A 35 3.69 26.65 15.91
CA GLU A 35 3.97 27.01 14.52
C GLU A 35 5.02 26.09 13.86
N VAL A 36 5.93 25.52 14.66
CA VAL A 36 6.95 24.56 14.18
C VAL A 36 6.33 23.18 13.95
N GLU A 37 5.52 22.67 14.87
CA GLU A 37 4.83 21.37 14.71
C GLU A 37 3.92 21.37 13.46
N VAL A 38 3.17 22.45 13.23
CA VAL A 38 2.31 22.58 12.05
C VAL A 38 3.09 22.68 10.74
N ALA A 39 4.33 23.21 10.78
CA ALA A 39 5.19 23.25 9.61
C ALA A 39 5.78 21.86 9.30
N GLU A 40 6.19 21.10 10.33
CA GLU A 40 6.70 19.74 10.19
C GLU A 40 5.62 18.78 9.67
N GLU A 41 4.41 18.80 10.23
CA GLU A 41 3.28 17.98 9.74
C GLU A 41 2.95 18.29 8.28
N LYS A 42 3.05 19.56 7.86
CA LYS A 42 2.77 19.98 6.49
C LYS A 42 3.87 19.55 5.52
N GLU A 43 5.13 19.55 5.95
CA GLU A 43 6.24 19.04 5.14
C GLU A 43 6.13 17.51 4.96
N GLU A 44 5.76 16.77 6.01
CA GLU A 44 5.50 15.32 5.93
C GLU A 44 4.34 14.99 4.97
N GLU A 45 3.22 15.72 5.04
CA GLU A 45 2.10 15.54 4.11
C GLU A 45 2.50 15.82 2.64
N GLU A 46 3.30 16.87 2.40
CA GLU A 46 3.79 17.20 1.05
C GLU A 46 4.76 16.12 0.51
N GLU A 47 5.64 15.56 1.35
CA GLU A 47 6.53 14.46 0.97
C GLU A 47 5.75 13.17 0.65
N GLU A 48 4.73 12.82 1.44
CA GLU A 48 3.86 11.66 1.17
C GLU A 48 3.08 11.82 -0.14
N GLU A 49 2.56 13.01 -0.45
CA GLU A 49 1.86 13.28 -1.71
C GLU A 49 2.79 13.15 -2.93
N GLU A 50 4.04 13.64 -2.84
CA GLU A 50 5.04 13.49 -3.90
C GLU A 50 5.40 12.02 -4.15
N GLU A 51 5.60 11.22 -3.09
CA GLU A 51 5.87 9.77 -3.22
C GLU A 51 4.69 9.01 -3.85
N GLU A 52 3.45 9.35 -3.47
CA GLU A 52 2.26 8.75 -4.09
C GLU A 52 2.13 9.12 -5.58
N GLU A 53 2.43 10.37 -5.95
CA GLU A 53 2.43 10.81 -7.35
C GLU A 53 3.49 10.06 -8.17
N GLU A 54 4.72 9.94 -7.66
CA GLU A 54 5.79 9.18 -8.31
C GLU A 54 5.38 7.70 -8.48
N ALA A 55 4.79 7.09 -7.46
CA ALA A 55 4.28 5.72 -7.53
C ALA A 55 3.19 5.56 -8.59
N ARG A 56 2.33 6.57 -8.76
CA ARG A 56 1.30 6.63 -9.82
C ARG A 56 1.89 6.80 -11.20
N GLU A 57 2.97 7.57 -11.35
CA GLU A 57 3.68 7.70 -12.64
C GLU A 57 4.44 6.42 -13.03
N ASN A 58 4.88 5.63 -12.06
CA ASN A 58 5.58 4.36 -12.30
C ASN A 58 4.64 3.18 -12.63
N LEU A 59 3.32 3.38 -12.57
CA LEU A 59 2.33 2.38 -12.98
C LEU A 59 2.25 2.28 -14.51
N ARG A 60 2.82 1.20 -15.07
CA ARG A 60 2.78 0.90 -16.52
C ARG A 60 1.36 0.72 -17.07
N GLY A 61 0.41 0.28 -16.24
CA GLY A 61 -1.00 0.10 -16.63
C GLY A 61 -1.75 -0.91 -15.76
N SER A 62 -3.05 -1.05 -16.03
CA SER A 62 -3.95 -1.96 -15.30
C SER A 62 -4.46 -3.08 -16.22
N ALA A 63 -4.63 -4.27 -15.65
CA ALA A 63 -5.06 -5.45 -16.39
C ALA A 63 -5.96 -6.35 -15.53
N ILE A 64 -6.85 -7.12 -16.17
CA ILE A 64 -7.73 -8.09 -15.52
C ILE A 64 -7.29 -9.50 -15.92
N PHE A 65 -6.84 -10.27 -14.93
CA PHE A 65 -6.43 -11.67 -15.11
C PHE A 65 -7.41 -12.58 -14.38
N LEU A 66 -8.46 -13.03 -15.08
CA LEU A 66 -9.58 -13.77 -14.49
C LEU A 66 -9.15 -14.98 -13.65
N HIS A 67 -8.15 -15.74 -14.10
CA HIS A 67 -7.64 -16.88 -13.34
C HIS A 67 -6.78 -16.48 -12.15
N ALA A 68 -6.02 -15.39 -12.25
CA ALA A 68 -5.21 -14.88 -11.14
C ALA A 68 -6.08 -14.32 -10.01
N SER A 69 -7.25 -13.77 -10.35
CA SER A 69 -8.23 -13.24 -9.38
C SER A 69 -8.85 -14.31 -8.47
N LEU A 70 -8.60 -15.60 -8.74
CA LEU A 70 -9.05 -16.71 -7.89
C LEU A 70 -8.04 -17.07 -6.78
N ILE A 71 -6.83 -16.51 -6.81
CA ILE A 71 -5.75 -16.84 -5.86
C ILE A 71 -5.90 -15.93 -4.65
N ASN A 72 -6.26 -16.52 -3.51
CA ASN A 72 -6.53 -15.81 -2.27
C ASN A 72 -5.29 -15.19 -1.62
N HIS A 73 -5.55 -14.29 -0.66
CA HIS A 73 -4.52 -13.61 0.11
C HIS A 73 -3.95 -14.47 1.24
N GLU A 74 -2.63 -14.43 1.40
CA GLU A 74 -1.95 -14.77 2.65
C GLU A 74 -0.74 -13.85 2.87
N CYS A 75 -0.52 -13.36 4.10
CA CYS A 75 0.61 -12.46 4.41
C CYS A 75 1.97 -13.16 4.36
N ASN A 76 1.97 -14.50 4.35
CA ASN A 76 3.12 -15.35 4.04
C ASN A 76 2.69 -16.31 2.92
N PRO A 77 2.67 -15.83 1.66
CA PRO A 77 2.11 -16.59 0.55
C PRO A 77 2.93 -17.83 0.22
N ASN A 78 2.40 -18.69 -0.63
CA ASN A 78 3.13 -19.87 -1.13
C ASN A 78 3.44 -19.82 -2.63
N VAL A 79 2.88 -18.84 -3.36
CA VAL A 79 3.27 -18.51 -4.73
C VAL A 79 3.78 -17.09 -4.85
N ALA A 80 4.77 -16.89 -5.70
CA ALA A 80 5.25 -15.58 -6.13
C ALA A 80 4.65 -15.23 -7.50
N ARG A 81 4.16 -13.99 -7.64
CA ARG A 81 3.65 -13.42 -8.89
C ARG A 81 4.79 -12.76 -9.66
N PHE A 82 4.83 -12.99 -10.97
CA PHE A 82 5.74 -12.32 -11.89
C PHE A 82 4.94 -11.74 -13.04
N ASP A 83 5.07 -10.44 -13.24
CA ASP A 83 4.48 -9.72 -14.36
C ASP A 83 5.55 -9.51 -15.43
N ASP A 84 5.39 -10.18 -16.57
CA ASP A 84 6.26 -10.02 -17.72
C ASP A 84 5.57 -9.12 -18.74
N PHE A 85 6.06 -7.89 -18.85
CA PHE A 85 5.53 -6.85 -19.72
C PHE A 85 6.22 -6.80 -21.09
N ASP A 86 7.31 -7.55 -21.27
CA ASP A 86 8.24 -7.37 -22.39
C ASP A 86 8.73 -8.70 -22.99
N SER A 87 8.06 -9.85 -22.81
CA SER A 87 8.54 -11.11 -23.40
C SER A 87 8.48 -11.09 -24.93
N ASN A 88 9.55 -10.62 -25.55
CA ASN A 88 9.79 -10.91 -26.94
C ASN A 88 10.03 -12.43 -27.04
N TRP A 89 8.99 -13.18 -27.44
CA TRP A 89 8.94 -14.64 -27.55
C TRP A 89 10.10 -15.28 -28.36
N ILE A 90 10.94 -14.47 -29.00
CA ILE A 90 12.03 -14.87 -29.91
C ILE A 90 13.15 -15.67 -29.20
N HIS A 91 13.27 -15.66 -27.87
CA HIS A 91 14.31 -16.45 -27.17
C HIS A 91 13.88 -17.84 -26.68
N ALA A 92 12.58 -18.16 -26.64
CA ALA A 92 12.12 -19.48 -26.19
C ALA A 92 12.19 -20.57 -27.30
N PHE A 93 12.21 -20.16 -28.58
CA PHE A 93 12.21 -21.08 -29.73
C PHE A 93 13.06 -20.59 -30.92
N GLY A 94 14.17 -19.88 -30.64
CA GLY A 94 15.12 -19.49 -31.69
C GLY A 94 15.94 -20.69 -32.21
N PRO A 95 16.20 -20.81 -33.52
CA PRO A 95 16.91 -21.95 -34.10
C PRO A 95 18.40 -21.87 -33.75
N GLY A 96 18.79 -22.41 -32.60
CA GLY A 96 20.20 -22.40 -32.18
C GLY A 96 20.50 -22.69 -30.72
N CYS A 97 19.51 -22.87 -29.83
CA CYS A 97 19.80 -23.41 -28.50
C CYS A 97 20.10 -24.90 -28.62
N SER A 98 21.39 -25.21 -28.84
CA SER A 98 21.96 -26.53 -28.69
C SER A 98 21.52 -27.10 -27.35
N GLY A 99 20.66 -28.10 -27.42
CA GLY A 99 20.32 -28.94 -26.29
C GLY A 99 21.60 -29.49 -25.69
N VAL A 100 21.81 -29.16 -24.42
CA VAL A 100 22.62 -29.97 -23.53
C VAL A 100 21.91 -29.99 -22.18
N SER A 101 20.89 -30.84 -22.10
CA SER A 101 20.47 -31.40 -20.82
C SER A 101 21.34 -32.64 -20.56
N PRO A 102 22.05 -32.77 -19.42
CA PRO A 102 22.61 -34.04 -19.03
C PRO A 102 21.45 -34.97 -18.65
N SER A 103 21.27 -36.03 -19.43
CA SER A 103 20.32 -37.11 -19.15
C SER A 103 20.97 -38.16 -18.24
N ASN A 104 20.34 -38.41 -17.10
CA ASN A 104 20.11 -39.71 -16.47
C ASN A 104 18.93 -39.42 -15.53
N ASP A 105 17.74 -39.99 -15.73
CA ASP A 105 17.49 -41.38 -15.45
C ASP A 105 16.40 -41.97 -16.35
N LYS A 106 16.55 -43.27 -16.60
CA LYS A 106 15.55 -44.12 -17.25
C LYS A 106 14.48 -44.46 -16.22
N ASN A 107 13.22 -44.32 -16.62
CA ASN A 107 12.05 -45.14 -16.23
C ASN A 107 10.87 -44.31 -15.70
N ALA A 108 9.86 -44.09 -16.55
CA ALA A 108 8.45 -44.38 -16.26
C ALA A 108 7.60 -43.93 -17.45
N SER A 109 6.63 -44.75 -17.81
CA SER A 109 5.72 -44.65 -18.97
C SER A 109 4.99 -43.32 -19.10
N SER A 110 4.89 -42.80 -20.33
CA SER A 110 3.98 -41.71 -20.67
C SER A 110 3.24 -42.01 -21.98
N ASP A 111 1.93 -42.15 -21.87
CA ASP A 111 0.98 -41.97 -22.97
C ASP A 111 1.05 -40.51 -23.45
N PRO A 112 1.17 -40.25 -24.77
CA PRO A 112 1.15 -38.87 -25.26
C PRO A 112 -0.30 -38.36 -25.36
N ILE A 113 -0.66 -37.43 -24.48
CA ILE A 113 -1.81 -36.55 -24.70
C ILE A 113 -1.51 -35.72 -25.96
N GLN A 114 -2.25 -35.98 -27.02
CA GLN A 114 -2.25 -35.20 -28.26
C GLN A 114 -2.81 -33.80 -27.97
N LEU A 115 -1.92 -32.84 -27.70
CA LEU A 115 -2.24 -31.42 -27.79
C LEU A 115 -2.28 -31.04 -29.29
N GLY A 116 -3.39 -30.46 -29.73
CA GLY A 116 -3.64 -30.04 -31.11
C GLY A 116 -2.64 -28.99 -31.62
N PRO A 117 -2.66 -28.68 -32.94
CA PRO A 117 -1.64 -27.85 -33.55
C PRO A 117 -1.65 -26.46 -32.93
N ALA A 118 -0.50 -26.10 -32.34
CA ALA A 118 -0.23 -24.77 -31.84
C ALA A 118 -0.49 -23.76 -32.95
N SER A 119 -1.49 -22.91 -32.72
CA SER A 119 -1.78 -21.78 -33.60
C SER A 119 -0.58 -20.84 -33.56
N THR A 120 0.25 -20.90 -34.60
CA THR A 120 1.34 -19.96 -34.92
C THR A 120 0.77 -18.59 -35.29
N ALA A 121 0.06 -17.95 -34.37
CA ALA A 121 -0.20 -16.53 -34.42
C ALA A 121 0.86 -15.84 -33.57
N LEU A 122 1.98 -15.48 -34.20
CA LEU A 122 2.93 -14.52 -33.64
C LEU A 122 2.16 -13.23 -33.37
N SER A 123 1.81 -13.00 -32.11
CA SER A 123 1.22 -11.73 -31.70
C SER A 123 2.30 -10.65 -31.84
N PRO A 124 2.08 -9.58 -32.61
CA PRO A 124 3.04 -8.48 -32.76
C PRO A 124 3.11 -7.56 -31.53
N PHE A 125 2.40 -7.90 -30.46
CA PHE A 125 2.34 -7.13 -29.22
C PHE A 125 3.09 -7.85 -28.11
N PRO A 126 3.77 -7.12 -27.20
CA PRO A 126 4.37 -7.72 -26.02
C PRO A 126 3.28 -8.50 -25.28
N ASN A 127 3.56 -9.77 -25.00
CA ASN A 127 2.69 -10.64 -24.24
C ASN A 127 2.73 -10.18 -22.77
N MET A 128 1.80 -9.31 -22.37
CA MET A 128 1.58 -9.02 -20.97
C MET A 128 1.13 -10.30 -20.26
N THR A 129 2.09 -11.00 -19.67
CA THR A 129 1.92 -12.36 -19.15
C THR A 129 2.17 -12.34 -17.66
N VAL A 130 1.20 -12.84 -16.89
CA VAL A 130 1.38 -13.06 -15.45
C VAL A 130 1.66 -14.54 -15.23
N SER A 131 2.73 -14.84 -14.50
CA SER A 131 3.05 -16.19 -14.06
C SER A 131 3.11 -16.28 -12.55
N PHE A 132 2.65 -17.40 -12.01
CA PHE A 132 2.74 -17.74 -10.59
C PHE A 132 3.69 -18.90 -10.43
N ARG A 133 4.65 -18.79 -9.51
CA ARG A 133 5.62 -19.86 -9.22
C ARG A 133 5.55 -20.22 -7.75
N ALA A 134 5.45 -21.51 -7.46
CA ALA A 134 5.54 -22.00 -6.08
C ALA A 134 6.91 -21.62 -5.50
N MET A 135 6.91 -21.13 -4.26
CA MET A 135 8.15 -20.75 -3.55
C MET A 135 8.82 -21.93 -2.85
N HIS A 136 8.09 -23.03 -2.68
CA HIS A 136 8.55 -24.29 -2.12
C HIS A 136 7.68 -25.43 -2.65
N ASP A 137 7.99 -26.66 -2.27
CA ASP A 137 7.17 -27.82 -2.63
C ASP A 137 5.76 -27.69 -2.02
N LEU A 138 4.74 -27.93 -2.83
CA LEU A 138 3.33 -27.87 -2.44
C LEU A 138 2.67 -29.24 -2.61
N PRO A 139 2.18 -29.85 -1.52
CA PRO A 139 1.38 -31.07 -1.62
C PRO A 139 0.14 -30.88 -2.51
N ALA A 140 -0.30 -31.97 -3.13
CA ALA A 140 -1.53 -31.94 -3.91
C ALA A 140 -2.73 -31.59 -2.99
N GLY A 141 -3.56 -30.64 -3.45
CA GLY A 141 -4.70 -30.14 -2.69
C GLY A 141 -4.39 -28.95 -1.77
N THR A 142 -3.13 -28.52 -1.67
CA THR A 142 -2.79 -27.24 -1.01
C THR A 142 -3.33 -26.07 -1.83
N GLU A 143 -4.00 -25.14 -1.15
CA GLU A 143 -4.47 -23.89 -1.75
C GLU A 143 -3.29 -23.01 -2.17
N LEU A 144 -3.37 -22.37 -3.34
CA LEU A 144 -2.38 -21.39 -3.77
C LEU A 144 -2.74 -20.01 -3.20
N THR A 145 -1.78 -19.35 -2.57
CA THR A 145 -1.97 -18.04 -1.94
C THR A 145 -0.91 -17.04 -2.39
N GLN A 146 -1.32 -15.80 -2.66
CA GLN A 146 -0.43 -14.67 -2.99
C GLN A 146 -0.60 -13.55 -1.94
N SER A 147 0.36 -12.64 -1.82
CA SER A 147 0.15 -11.46 -0.97
C SER A 147 -0.53 -10.35 -1.77
N TYR A 148 -1.55 -9.72 -1.19
CA TYR A 148 -2.24 -8.55 -1.75
C TYR A 148 -1.66 -7.23 -1.22
N CYS A 149 -0.81 -7.34 -0.20
CA CYS A 149 -0.12 -6.23 0.46
C CYS A 149 1.39 -6.45 0.35
N PRO A 150 2.21 -5.40 0.44
CA PRO A 150 3.65 -5.54 0.64
C PRO A 150 3.99 -6.44 1.83
N LEU A 151 5.00 -7.29 1.67
CA LEU A 151 5.40 -8.25 2.71
C LEU A 151 6.07 -7.57 3.92
N THR A 152 6.62 -6.37 3.70
CA THR A 152 7.31 -5.54 4.68
C THR A 152 6.36 -4.85 5.65
N TRP A 153 5.09 -4.70 5.27
CA TRP A 153 4.09 -4.02 6.10
C TRP A 153 3.82 -4.74 7.40
N GLU A 154 3.49 -3.97 8.43
CA GLU A 154 3.17 -4.43 9.77
C GLU A 154 1.75 -4.99 9.85
N LEU A 155 1.41 -5.62 10.98
CA LEU A 155 0.11 -6.28 11.16
C LEU A 155 -1.05 -5.31 10.90
N TRP A 156 -0.99 -4.12 11.50
CA TRP A 156 -2.10 -3.17 11.47
C TRP A 156 -2.35 -2.66 10.03
N GLU A 157 -1.29 -2.33 9.29
CA GLU A 157 -1.35 -1.85 7.89
C GLU A 157 -2.01 -2.89 7.00
N ARG A 158 -1.55 -4.15 7.11
CA ARG A 158 -2.09 -5.25 6.32
C ARG A 158 -3.57 -5.49 6.62
N GLN A 159 -3.98 -5.43 7.90
CA GLN A 159 -5.39 -5.59 8.29
C GLN A 159 -6.26 -4.44 7.76
N ARG A 160 -5.80 -3.20 7.91
CA ARG A 160 -6.49 -2.00 7.41
C ARG A 160 -6.69 -2.09 5.90
N GLN A 161 -5.65 -2.45 5.15
CA GLN A 161 -5.72 -2.60 3.70
C GLN A 161 -6.65 -3.73 3.27
N CYS A 162 -6.56 -4.91 3.91
CA CYS A 162 -7.46 -6.03 3.63
C CYS A 162 -8.92 -5.65 3.86
N ALA A 163 -9.21 -4.94 4.95
CA ALA A 163 -10.57 -4.51 5.26
C ALA A 163 -11.08 -3.41 4.31
N ALA A 164 -10.28 -2.38 4.05
CA ALA A 164 -10.69 -1.21 3.28
C ALA A 164 -10.80 -1.49 1.78
N VAL A 165 -9.83 -2.20 1.20
CA VAL A 165 -9.76 -2.43 -0.26
C VAL A 165 -10.46 -3.73 -0.67
N TYR A 166 -10.33 -4.78 0.14
CA TYR A 166 -10.80 -6.12 -0.23
C TYR A 166 -11.99 -6.62 0.60
N GLY A 167 -12.37 -5.93 1.67
CA GLY A 167 -13.56 -6.23 2.46
C GLY A 167 -13.43 -7.44 3.40
N PHE A 168 -12.22 -7.84 3.79
CA PHE A 168 -12.00 -8.97 4.72
C PHE A 168 -10.92 -8.68 5.77
N GLY A 169 -10.99 -9.35 6.92
CA GLY A 169 -9.91 -9.38 7.93
C GLY A 169 -9.04 -10.62 7.72
N CYS A 170 -7.72 -10.46 7.62
CA CYS A 170 -6.81 -11.56 7.35
C CYS A 170 -6.58 -12.39 8.62
N THR A 171 -6.87 -13.69 8.57
CA THR A 171 -6.66 -14.61 9.70
C THR A 171 -5.56 -15.63 9.43
N CYS A 172 -4.57 -15.30 8.59
CA CYS A 172 -3.47 -16.22 8.28
C CYS A 172 -2.58 -16.49 9.51
N PRO A 173 -1.76 -17.57 9.50
CA PRO A 173 -0.88 -17.91 10.61
C PRO A 173 0.02 -16.75 11.05
N ARG A 174 0.59 -16.00 10.09
CA ARG A 174 1.42 -14.82 10.40
C ARG A 174 0.65 -13.77 11.20
N CYS A 175 -0.56 -13.41 10.76
CA CYS A 175 -1.40 -12.45 11.47
C CYS A 175 -1.81 -12.94 12.85
N GLN A 176 -2.14 -14.22 13.01
CA GLN A 176 -2.49 -14.77 14.33
C GLN A 176 -1.31 -14.76 15.31
N THR A 177 -0.10 -15.03 14.82
CA THR A 177 1.11 -14.99 15.65
C THR A 177 1.43 -13.57 16.05
N GLU A 178 1.48 -12.63 15.10
CA GLU A 178 1.74 -11.21 15.36
C GLU A 178 0.70 -10.61 16.31
N SER A 179 -0.58 -10.96 16.16
CA SER A 179 -1.64 -10.44 17.05
C SER A 179 -1.48 -10.90 18.50
N ARG A 180 -0.96 -12.11 18.72
CA ARG A 180 -0.70 -12.62 20.09
C ARG A 180 0.52 -11.95 20.71
N MET A 181 1.55 -11.71 19.91
CA MET A 181 2.76 -11.01 20.37
C MET A 181 2.44 -9.57 20.79
N ALA A 182 1.57 -8.88 20.05
CA ALA A 182 1.12 -7.53 20.40
C ALA A 182 0.38 -7.50 21.75
N THR A 183 -0.52 -8.46 22.01
CA THR A 183 -1.25 -8.53 23.29
C THR A 183 -0.35 -8.86 24.48
N ASP A 184 0.69 -9.70 24.26
CA ASP A 184 1.61 -10.06 25.34
C ASP A 184 2.50 -8.87 25.74
N GLN A 185 2.92 -8.04 24.78
CA GLN A 185 3.70 -6.81 25.05
C GLN A 185 2.92 -5.78 25.87
N GLU A 186 1.63 -5.58 25.54
CA GLU A 186 0.76 -4.67 26.30
C GLU A 186 0.62 -5.09 27.77
N MET A 187 0.62 -6.39 28.06
CA MET A 187 0.53 -6.91 29.43
C MET A 187 1.82 -6.71 30.25
N ASP A 188 2.98 -6.83 29.61
CA ASP A 188 4.28 -6.64 30.28
C ASP A 188 4.51 -5.16 30.64
N GLU A 189 4.03 -4.22 29.81
CA GLU A 189 4.14 -2.77 30.06
C GLU A 189 3.22 -2.27 31.19
N GLU A 190 2.05 -2.89 31.38
CA GLU A 190 1.13 -2.56 32.49
C GLU A 190 1.62 -3.06 33.86
N GLU A 191 2.48 -4.07 33.92
CA GLU A 191 3.01 -4.62 35.19
C GLU A 191 4.23 -3.84 35.72
N GLU A 192 4.92 -3.07 34.87
CA GLU A 192 6.08 -2.23 35.25
C GLU A 192 5.72 -0.76 35.57
N GLY A 193 4.44 -0.38 35.50
CA GLY A 193 3.92 0.98 35.73
C GLY A 193 3.47 1.31 37.16
#